data_AF-A0A7C3XPA7-F1
#
_entry.id   AF-A0A7C3XPA7-F1
#
_cell.length_a   1.000
_cell.length_b   1.000
_cell.length_c   1.000
_cell.angle_alpha   90.00
_cell.angle_beta   90.00
_cell.angle_gamma   90.00
#
_symmetry.space_group_name_H-M   'P 1'
#
loop_
_entity.id
_entity.type
_entity.pdbx_description
1 polymer ?
#
loop_
_entity_poly.entity_id
_entity_poly.type
_entity_poly.pdbx_seq_one_letter_code
_entity_poly.pdbx_strand_id
1 'polypeptide(L)'
;MTDLLVEGRDINVFCNGTKINALDYGIAVLNSSNINFYNCGIEGNGILINNSQDISFNNFNLTPSASNKSFAAQVINSQFVTFNNLSIGKGFSTLIGSFSSAGTPESSGMSINNLSVCNSTELDEIKGVAFVTKSRLTCQSKFIQEISEINPRYLLYILTMLLALFYLLLFIYNKRRDKASREGVSKIERNKRRKHA
;
A
#
# COMPACT_ATOMS: atom_id res chain seq x y z
N MET A 1 -14.36 7.37 12.85
CA MET A 1 -13.75 8.52 13.55
C MET A 1 -12.73 9.17 12.63
N THR A 2 -12.84 10.48 12.41
CA THR A 2 -11.84 11.29 11.69
C THR A 2 -10.66 11.55 12.61
N ASP A 3 -9.45 11.43 12.09
CA ASP A 3 -8.24 11.58 12.91
C ASP A 3 -7.78 13.06 12.98
N LEU A 4 -7.84 13.78 11.86
CA LEU A 4 -7.56 15.22 11.83
C LEU A 4 -8.72 16.02 11.20
N LEU A 5 -9.35 16.88 12.00
CA LEU A 5 -10.32 17.88 11.56
C LEU A 5 -9.67 19.27 11.57
N VAL A 6 -9.76 19.98 10.45
CA VAL A 6 -9.26 21.35 10.32
C VAL A 6 -10.41 22.28 9.91
N GLU A 7 -10.61 23.30 10.74
CA GLU A 7 -11.54 24.40 10.51
C GLU A 7 -10.82 25.73 10.81
N GLY A 8 -10.81 26.66 9.84
CA GLY A 8 -10.24 27.99 10.05
C GLY A 8 -9.58 28.58 8.81
N ARG A 9 -8.66 29.52 9.03
CA ARG A 9 -7.94 30.22 7.96
C ARG A 9 -6.45 30.32 8.26
N ASP A 10 -5.64 30.33 7.21
CA ASP A 10 -4.19 30.57 7.28
C ASP A 10 -3.45 29.54 8.15
N ILE A 11 -3.79 28.26 7.98
CA ILE A 11 -3.25 27.17 8.80
C ILE A 11 -2.23 26.37 8.00
N ASN A 12 -1.06 26.14 8.62
CA ASN A 12 -0.06 25.23 8.11
C ASN A 12 0.05 24.00 9.02
N VAL A 13 -0.13 22.82 8.44
CA VAL A 13 -0.07 21.54 9.15
C VAL A 13 1.17 20.76 8.68
N PHE A 14 2.05 20.43 9.62
CA PHE A 14 3.28 19.68 9.36
C PHE A 14 3.22 18.32 10.06
N CYS A 15 3.09 17.23 9.30
CA CYS A 15 3.06 15.88 9.88
C CYS A 15 4.46 15.29 10.09
N ASN A 16 5.49 15.83 9.42
CA ASN A 16 6.88 15.38 9.50
C ASN A 16 7.05 13.85 9.31
N GLY A 17 6.29 13.24 8.40
CA GLY A 17 6.34 11.80 8.12
C GLY A 17 5.52 10.94 9.09
N THR A 18 4.83 11.54 10.05
CA THR A 18 3.87 10.83 10.92
C THR A 18 2.72 10.29 10.09
N LYS A 19 2.32 9.03 10.39
CA LYS A 19 1.17 8.39 9.77
C LYS A 19 -0.09 8.66 10.57
N ILE A 20 -1.13 9.13 9.88
CA ILE A 20 -2.49 9.35 10.37
C ILE A 20 -3.28 8.08 10.12
N ASN A 21 -3.85 7.48 11.16
CA ASN A 21 -4.52 6.17 11.08
C ASN A 21 -6.01 6.36 11.32
N ALA A 22 -6.80 6.35 10.25
CA ALA A 22 -8.21 6.73 10.34
C ALA A 22 -9.16 5.63 9.88
N LEU A 23 -10.27 5.50 10.61
CA LEU A 23 -11.36 4.58 10.27
C LEU A 23 -12.35 5.18 9.26
N ASP A 24 -12.51 6.52 9.23
CA ASP A 24 -13.48 7.21 8.35
C ASP A 24 -12.86 8.23 7.38
N TYR A 25 -12.08 9.20 7.87
CA TYR A 25 -11.31 10.14 7.04
C TYR A 25 -9.99 10.41 7.75
N GLY A 26 -8.87 10.34 7.02
CA GLY A 26 -7.58 10.75 7.55
C GLY A 26 -7.58 12.23 7.89
N ILE A 27 -7.97 13.05 6.92
CA ILE A 27 -8.05 14.50 7.06
C ILE A 27 -9.41 14.97 6.56
N ALA A 28 -10.09 15.77 7.37
CA ALA A 28 -11.27 16.53 6.96
C ALA A 28 -10.98 18.03 7.07
N VAL A 29 -11.18 18.76 5.98
CA VAL A 29 -11.07 20.22 5.91
C VAL A 29 -12.45 20.79 5.64
N LEU A 30 -13.02 21.52 6.58
CA LEU A 30 -14.38 22.03 6.51
C LEU A 30 -14.37 23.56 6.64
N ASN A 31 -15.16 24.25 5.81
CA ASN A 31 -15.41 25.70 5.92
C ASN A 31 -14.13 26.55 6.06
N SER A 32 -13.05 26.15 5.38
CA SER A 32 -11.71 26.69 5.62
C SER A 32 -11.12 27.38 4.40
N SER A 33 -10.14 28.25 4.62
CA SER A 33 -9.43 28.91 3.52
C SER A 33 -7.93 29.04 3.76
N ASN A 34 -7.12 28.94 2.70
CA ASN A 34 -5.66 29.09 2.79
C ASN A 34 -5.04 28.11 3.79
N ILE A 35 -5.23 26.82 3.55
CA ILE A 35 -4.72 25.74 4.41
C ILE A 35 -3.67 24.96 3.65
N ASN A 36 -2.51 24.75 4.25
CA ASN A 36 -1.42 24.00 3.63
C ASN A 36 -1.01 22.83 4.52
N PHE A 37 -0.99 21.63 3.93
CA PHE A 37 -0.51 20.43 4.59
C PHE A 37 0.82 19.99 3.99
N TYR A 38 1.71 19.50 4.84
CA TYR A 38 3.07 19.10 4.45
C TYR A 38 3.46 17.73 5.03
N ASN A 39 3.95 16.86 4.14
CA ASN A 39 4.67 15.62 4.48
C ASN A 39 3.86 14.65 5.35
N CYS A 40 2.60 14.39 4.99
CA CYS A 40 1.72 13.49 5.75
C CYS A 40 1.51 12.15 5.04
N GLY A 41 1.45 11.08 5.82
CA GLY A 41 0.97 9.78 5.37
C GLY A 41 -0.40 9.50 5.99
N ILE A 42 -1.34 8.97 5.21
CA ILE A 42 -2.66 8.54 5.70
C ILE A 42 -2.79 7.04 5.45
N GLU A 43 -3.05 6.27 6.50
CA GLU A 43 -3.49 4.87 6.42
C GLU A 43 -4.95 4.79 6.85
N GLY A 44 -5.86 4.68 5.89
CA GLY A 44 -7.30 4.75 6.15
C GLY A 44 -8.09 5.14 4.91
N ASN A 45 -9.28 5.67 5.14
CA ASN A 45 -9.94 6.47 4.11
C ASN A 45 -9.22 7.81 3.95
N GLY A 46 -9.29 8.40 2.76
CA GLY A 46 -8.42 9.49 2.36
C GLY A 46 -8.81 10.87 2.90
N ILE A 47 -8.85 11.86 2.02
CA ILE A 47 -8.99 13.29 2.36
C ILE A 47 -10.40 13.76 1.99
N LEU A 48 -11.10 14.42 2.91
CA LEU A 48 -12.35 15.13 2.65
C LEU A 48 -12.10 16.64 2.70
N ILE A 49 -12.56 17.35 1.67
CA ILE A 49 -12.55 18.82 1.61
C ILE A 49 -13.96 19.27 1.29
N ASN A 50 -14.55 20.10 2.16
CA ASN A 50 -15.90 20.58 2.00
C ASN A 50 -15.99 22.08 2.25
N ASN A 51 -16.66 22.79 1.34
CA ASN A 51 -16.93 24.23 1.42
C ASN A 51 -15.67 25.05 1.78
N SER A 52 -14.56 24.72 1.14
CA SER A 52 -13.25 25.29 1.46
C SER A 52 -12.55 25.84 0.21
N GLN A 53 -11.62 26.76 0.37
CA GLN A 53 -10.89 27.35 -0.76
C GLN A 53 -9.39 27.44 -0.49
N ASP A 54 -8.58 27.43 -1.55
CA ASP A 54 -7.12 27.61 -1.45
C ASP A 54 -6.48 26.57 -0.51
N ILE A 55 -6.70 25.29 -0.80
CA ILE A 55 -6.22 24.17 0.02
C ILE A 55 -5.08 23.48 -0.73
N SER A 56 -3.91 23.34 -0.09
CA SER A 56 -2.77 22.65 -0.69
C SER A 56 -2.30 21.46 0.15
N PHE A 57 -2.04 20.34 -0.54
CA PHE A 57 -1.45 19.13 0.05
C PHE A 57 -0.10 18.88 -0.61
N ASN A 58 0.98 18.89 0.16
CA ASN A 58 2.34 18.81 -0.35
C ASN A 58 3.03 17.57 0.21
N ASN A 59 3.48 16.68 -0.69
CA ASN A 59 4.16 15.42 -0.40
C ASN A 59 3.28 14.50 0.46
N PHE A 60 2.26 13.90 -0.16
CA PHE A 60 1.29 13.07 0.52
C PHE A 60 1.34 11.62 0.05
N ASN A 61 1.13 10.69 0.98
CA ASN A 61 0.95 9.28 0.67
C ASN A 61 -0.34 8.75 1.31
N LEU A 62 -1.22 8.16 0.50
CA LEU A 62 -2.51 7.64 0.91
C LEU A 62 -2.53 6.13 0.72
N THR A 63 -2.75 5.37 1.79
CA THR A 63 -2.88 3.91 1.72
C THR A 63 -4.21 3.49 2.33
N PRO A 64 -5.04 2.70 1.62
CA PRO A 64 -6.34 2.31 2.16
C PRO A 64 -6.19 1.24 3.23
N SER A 65 -6.70 1.51 4.44
CA SER A 65 -6.74 0.54 5.55
C SER A 65 -8.14 0.32 6.15
N ALA A 66 -9.11 1.20 5.87
CA ALA A 66 -10.47 1.09 6.37
C ALA A 66 -11.26 -0.06 5.71
N SER A 67 -12.30 -0.57 6.38
CA SER A 67 -13.17 -1.65 5.86
C SER A 67 -14.11 -1.19 4.75
N ASN A 68 -14.55 0.08 4.79
CA ASN A 68 -15.39 0.73 3.79
C ASN A 68 -14.54 1.71 2.95
N LYS A 69 -13.78 1.15 2.00
CA LYS A 69 -12.77 1.86 1.19
C LYS A 69 -13.39 2.66 0.04
N SER A 70 -13.95 3.82 0.32
CA SER A 70 -14.67 4.59 -0.70
C SER A 70 -13.73 5.45 -1.57
N PHE A 71 -12.89 6.32 -0.99
CA PHE A 71 -12.11 7.27 -1.78
C PHE A 71 -10.76 7.68 -1.19
N ALA A 72 -9.83 8.11 -2.07
CA ALA A 72 -8.55 8.69 -1.66
C ALA A 72 -8.63 10.22 -1.46
N ALA A 73 -9.38 10.94 -2.30
CA ALA A 73 -9.76 12.31 -2.00
C ALA A 73 -11.16 12.65 -2.52
N GLN A 74 -11.94 13.37 -1.71
CA GLN A 74 -13.24 13.89 -2.06
C GLN A 74 -13.29 15.39 -1.81
N VAL A 75 -13.65 16.14 -2.85
CA VAL A 75 -13.71 17.60 -2.83
C VAL A 75 -15.14 18.03 -3.14
N ILE A 76 -15.76 18.78 -2.24
CA ILE A 76 -17.17 19.15 -2.29
C ILE A 76 -17.28 20.66 -2.12
N ASN A 77 -17.96 21.34 -3.04
CA ASN A 77 -18.20 22.79 -3.03
C ASN A 77 -16.94 23.61 -2.71
N SER A 78 -15.79 23.24 -3.27
CA SER A 78 -14.49 23.78 -2.86
C SER A 78 -13.68 24.28 -4.06
N GLN A 79 -12.86 25.31 -3.84
CA GLN A 79 -12.14 26.00 -4.91
C GLN A 79 -10.63 25.98 -4.71
N PHE A 80 -9.88 25.94 -5.81
CA PHE A 80 -8.41 26.04 -5.80
C PHE A 80 -7.72 25.01 -4.89
N VAL A 81 -8.10 23.74 -5.06
CA VAL A 81 -7.50 22.61 -4.34
C VAL A 81 -6.30 22.08 -5.13
N THR A 82 -5.13 22.04 -4.50
CA THR A 82 -3.90 21.56 -5.14
C THR A 82 -3.30 20.37 -4.41
N PHE A 83 -3.01 19.30 -5.14
CA PHE A 83 -2.24 18.16 -4.68
C PHE A 83 -0.87 18.15 -5.35
N ASN A 84 0.19 18.39 -4.58
CA ASN A 84 1.58 18.37 -5.04
C ASN A 84 2.29 17.11 -4.52
N ASN A 85 2.80 16.28 -5.43
CA ASN A 85 3.45 15.01 -5.12
C ASN A 85 2.55 14.08 -4.29
N LEU A 86 1.47 13.62 -4.92
CA LEU A 86 0.50 12.71 -4.30
C LEU A 86 0.81 11.26 -4.71
N SER A 87 0.91 10.38 -3.72
CA SER A 87 0.98 8.93 -3.92
C SER A 87 -0.27 8.26 -3.37
N ILE A 88 -0.89 7.40 -4.19
CA ILE A 88 -2.11 6.68 -3.84
C ILE A 88 -1.85 5.18 -3.96
N GLY A 89 -1.93 4.48 -2.83
CA GLY A 89 -1.85 3.04 -2.71
C GLY A 89 -3.07 2.32 -3.29
N LYS A 90 -2.91 1.01 -3.53
CA LYS A 90 -3.95 0.17 -4.14
C LYS A 90 -5.14 -0.04 -3.20
N GLY A 91 -6.36 0.07 -3.73
CA GLY A 91 -7.57 -0.45 -3.09
C GLY A 91 -8.64 0.58 -2.67
N PHE A 92 -8.53 1.83 -3.11
CA PHE A 92 -9.65 2.78 -3.06
C PHE A 92 -10.61 2.49 -4.22
N SER A 93 -11.92 2.69 -4.05
CA SER A 93 -12.90 2.57 -5.15
C SER A 93 -13.08 3.85 -5.98
N THR A 94 -12.50 4.96 -5.52
CA THR A 94 -12.47 6.22 -6.23
C THR A 94 -11.19 6.92 -5.83
N LEU A 95 -10.34 7.25 -6.80
CA LEU A 95 -9.07 7.92 -6.47
C LEU A 95 -9.35 9.35 -6.02
N ILE A 96 -9.92 10.18 -6.91
CA ILE A 96 -10.18 11.58 -6.61
C ILE A 96 -11.50 11.98 -7.26
N GLY A 97 -12.44 12.48 -6.45
CA GLY A 97 -13.74 12.95 -6.92
C GLY A 97 -13.99 14.41 -6.55
N SER A 98 -14.36 15.21 -7.54
CA SER A 98 -14.89 16.56 -7.35
C SER A 98 -16.42 16.56 -7.50
N PHE A 99 -17.12 17.12 -6.52
CA PHE A 99 -18.57 17.16 -6.47
C PHE A 99 -19.06 18.58 -6.15
N SER A 100 -20.24 18.90 -6.67
CA SER A 100 -20.95 20.15 -6.37
C SER A 100 -22.36 19.77 -5.95
N SER A 101 -22.86 20.28 -4.82
CA SER A 101 -24.27 20.13 -4.47
C SER A 101 -25.14 21.09 -5.28
N ALA A 102 -26.41 20.74 -5.46
CA ALA A 102 -27.36 21.61 -6.16
C ALA A 102 -27.50 22.95 -5.42
N GLY A 103 -27.28 24.06 -6.13
CA GLY A 103 -27.41 25.42 -5.58
C GLY A 103 -26.18 25.97 -4.86
N THR A 104 -25.05 25.25 -4.83
CA THR A 104 -23.76 25.74 -4.29
C THR A 104 -22.76 26.03 -5.41
N PRO A 105 -21.74 26.86 -5.16
CA PRO A 105 -20.68 27.12 -6.15
C PRO A 105 -20.06 25.80 -6.61
N GLU A 106 -19.83 25.67 -7.91
CA GLU A 106 -19.17 24.48 -8.44
C GLU A 106 -17.76 24.35 -7.85
N SER A 107 -17.38 23.11 -7.52
CA SER A 107 -15.99 22.82 -7.19
C SER A 107 -15.12 23.10 -8.41
N SER A 108 -14.20 24.06 -8.29
CA SER A 108 -13.42 24.58 -9.42
C SER A 108 -11.94 24.73 -9.07
N GLY A 109 -11.07 24.63 -10.08
CA GLY A 109 -9.63 24.83 -9.89
C GLY A 109 -8.92 23.71 -9.13
N MET A 110 -9.30 22.45 -9.34
CA MET A 110 -8.52 21.32 -8.81
C MET A 110 -7.30 21.03 -9.69
N SER A 111 -6.12 21.03 -9.09
CA SER A 111 -4.84 20.75 -9.76
C SER A 111 -4.09 19.63 -9.07
N ILE A 112 -3.52 18.71 -9.86
CA ILE A 112 -2.67 17.64 -9.36
C ILE A 112 -1.33 17.70 -10.09
N ASN A 113 -0.28 18.03 -9.34
CA ASN A 113 1.08 18.06 -9.80
C ASN A 113 1.79 16.79 -9.33
N ASN A 114 2.23 15.95 -10.26
CA ASN A 114 2.95 14.70 -9.98
C ASN A 114 2.12 13.69 -9.17
N LEU A 115 1.27 12.95 -9.86
CA LEU A 115 0.45 11.87 -9.30
C LEU A 115 1.15 10.52 -9.49
N SER A 116 1.23 9.72 -8.43
CA SER A 116 1.62 8.31 -8.51
C SER A 116 0.51 7.41 -7.97
N VAL A 117 0.06 6.44 -8.77
CA VAL A 117 -1.05 5.55 -8.40
C VAL A 117 -0.61 4.10 -8.53
N CYS A 118 -0.87 3.32 -7.48
CA CYS A 118 -0.62 1.89 -7.43
C CYS A 118 -1.77 1.07 -8.00
N ASN A 119 -2.23 1.39 -9.22
CA ASN A 119 -3.14 0.53 -9.95
C ASN A 119 -3.09 0.78 -11.46
N SER A 120 -3.05 -0.29 -12.26
CA SER A 120 -2.86 -0.22 -13.72
C SER A 120 -4.16 -0.14 -14.52
N THR A 121 -5.33 -0.14 -13.87
CA THR A 121 -6.65 -0.14 -14.54
C THR A 121 -7.60 0.99 -14.14
N GLU A 122 -7.19 1.93 -13.26
CA GLU A 122 -8.13 2.82 -12.53
C GLU A 122 -7.89 4.33 -12.73
N LEU A 123 -7.20 4.76 -13.80
CA LEU A 123 -7.10 6.21 -14.07
C LEU A 123 -8.47 6.84 -14.40
N ASP A 124 -9.42 6.02 -14.87
CA ASP A 124 -10.81 6.41 -15.18
C ASP A 124 -11.64 6.80 -13.94
N GLU A 125 -11.11 6.60 -12.73
CA GLU A 125 -11.77 6.94 -11.47
C GLU A 125 -11.44 8.35 -10.95
N ILE A 126 -10.64 9.12 -11.69
CA ILE A 126 -10.39 10.53 -11.42
C ILE A 126 -11.48 11.36 -12.11
N LYS A 127 -12.38 11.97 -11.34
CA LYS A 127 -13.53 12.73 -11.87
C LYS A 127 -13.46 14.20 -11.46
N GLY A 128 -13.66 15.09 -12.45
CA GLY A 128 -13.81 16.53 -12.21
C GLY A 128 -12.51 17.27 -11.86
N VAL A 129 -11.37 16.78 -12.36
CA VAL A 129 -10.06 17.44 -12.21
C VAL A 129 -9.78 18.32 -13.42
N ALA A 130 -9.41 19.58 -13.20
CA ALA A 130 -9.14 20.53 -14.28
C ALA A 130 -7.78 20.30 -14.94
N PHE A 131 -6.78 19.82 -14.19
CA PHE A 131 -5.43 19.60 -14.70
C PHE A 131 -4.64 18.54 -13.91
N VAL A 132 -4.00 17.60 -14.62
CA VAL A 132 -3.06 16.62 -14.05
C VAL A 132 -1.72 16.75 -14.78
N THR A 133 -0.72 17.33 -14.12
CA THR A 133 0.62 17.50 -14.69
C THR A 133 1.50 16.32 -14.32
N LYS A 134 1.67 15.39 -15.27
CA LYS A 134 2.49 14.17 -15.16
C LYS A 134 1.94 13.17 -14.13
N SER A 135 1.43 12.05 -14.61
CA SER A 135 1.10 10.88 -13.81
C SER A 135 2.13 9.77 -14.06
N ARG A 136 2.53 9.06 -13.00
CA ARG A 136 3.38 7.86 -13.07
C ARG A 136 2.62 6.68 -12.49
N LEU A 137 2.40 5.66 -13.32
CA LEU A 137 1.81 4.38 -12.92
C LEU A 137 2.86 3.43 -12.33
N THR A 138 3.67 3.91 -11.39
CA THR A 138 4.78 3.14 -10.84
C THR A 138 4.51 2.81 -9.39
N CYS A 139 4.14 1.57 -9.11
CA CYS A 139 4.32 1.02 -7.77
C CYS A 139 5.16 -0.24 -7.86
N GLN A 140 6.31 -0.21 -7.18
CA GLN A 140 6.93 -1.45 -6.74
C GLN A 140 5.96 -2.11 -5.77
N SER A 141 5.73 -3.41 -5.93
CA SER A 141 4.87 -4.14 -5.01
C SER A 141 5.43 -4.00 -3.59
N LYS A 142 4.55 -3.93 -2.57
CA LYS A 142 4.95 -3.93 -1.15
C LYS A 142 5.93 -5.08 -0.84
N PHE A 143 5.81 -6.21 -1.53
CA PHE A 143 6.74 -7.33 -1.43
C PHE A 143 8.17 -6.96 -1.87
N ILE A 144 8.34 -6.22 -2.97
CA ILE A 144 9.67 -5.77 -3.43
C ILE A 144 10.23 -4.70 -2.49
N GLN A 145 9.38 -3.84 -1.95
CA GLN A 145 9.80 -2.80 -1.02
C GLN A 145 10.23 -3.39 0.35
N GLU A 146 9.45 -4.32 0.89
CA GLU A 146 9.82 -5.08 2.11
C GLU A 146 11.09 -5.91 1.89
N ILE A 147 11.28 -6.53 0.71
CA ILE A 147 12.54 -7.21 0.37
C ILE A 147 13.72 -6.23 0.28
N SER A 148 13.50 -5.01 -0.21
CA SER A 148 14.54 -3.99 -0.29
C SER A 148 14.91 -3.40 1.07
N GLU A 149 13.98 -3.39 2.02
CA GLU A 149 14.18 -2.95 3.41
C GLU A 149 14.72 -4.08 4.30
N ILE A 150 14.55 -5.35 3.92
CA ILE A 150 15.21 -6.48 4.58
C ILE A 150 16.72 -6.32 4.38
N ASN A 151 17.43 -6.13 5.49
CA ASN A 151 18.88 -6.06 5.49
C ASN A 151 19.44 -7.30 4.76
N PRO A 152 20.30 -7.12 3.74
CA PRO A 152 20.79 -8.21 2.89
C PRO A 152 21.44 -9.36 3.67
N ARG A 153 21.91 -9.09 4.91
CA ARG A 153 22.40 -10.13 5.82
C ARG A 153 21.31 -11.11 6.25
N TYR A 154 20.09 -10.65 6.54
CA TYR A 154 18.98 -11.54 6.93
C TYR A 154 18.51 -12.40 5.77
N LEU A 155 18.48 -11.86 4.56
CA LEU A 155 18.17 -12.64 3.36
C LEU A 155 19.17 -13.80 3.17
N LEU A 156 20.45 -13.53 3.41
CA LEU A 156 21.52 -14.54 3.35
C LEU A 156 21.34 -15.63 4.43
N TYR A 157 20.95 -15.26 5.66
CA TYR A 157 20.67 -16.22 6.73
C TYR A 157 19.48 -17.14 6.42
N ILE A 158 18.41 -16.59 5.83
CA ILE A 158 17.24 -17.39 5.44
C ILE A 158 17.61 -18.38 4.33
N LEU A 159 18.37 -17.92 3.33
CA LEU A 159 18.80 -18.76 2.21
C LEU A 159 19.71 -19.90 2.67
N THR A 160 20.66 -19.61 3.57
CA THR A 160 21.57 -20.61 4.13
C THR A 160 20.85 -21.62 5.03
N MET A 161 19.87 -21.18 5.82
CA MET A 161 19.01 -22.09 6.60
C MET A 161 18.21 -23.04 5.71
N LEU A 162 17.60 -22.53 4.63
CA LEU A 162 16.86 -23.37 3.67
C LEU A 162 17.76 -24.42 3.01
N LEU A 163 18.97 -24.02 2.60
CA LEU A 163 19.98 -24.93 2.05
C LEU A 163 20.40 -26.03 3.05
N ALA A 164 20.64 -25.66 4.31
CA ALA A 164 20.99 -26.62 5.35
C ALA A 164 19.85 -27.62 5.62
N LEU A 165 18.60 -27.13 5.64
CA LEU A 165 17.41 -27.96 5.86
C LEU A 165 17.18 -28.93 4.70
N PHE A 166 17.38 -28.46 3.46
CA PHE A 166 17.33 -29.30 2.27
C PHE A 166 18.40 -30.40 2.29
N TYR A 167 19.62 -30.06 2.71
CA TYR A 167 20.71 -31.02 2.85
C TYR A 167 20.42 -32.08 3.92
N LEU A 168 19.84 -31.65 5.06
CA LEU A 168 19.40 -32.56 6.13
C LEU A 168 18.32 -33.52 5.65
N LEU A 169 17.34 -33.03 4.89
CA LEU A 169 16.29 -33.86 4.29
C LEU A 169 16.86 -34.88 3.31
N LEU A 170 17.77 -34.46 2.42
CA LEU A 170 18.47 -35.36 1.50
C LEU A 170 19.29 -36.41 2.24
N PHE A 171 19.99 -36.01 3.30
CA PHE A 171 20.77 -36.93 4.12
C PHE A 171 19.90 -37.99 4.81
N ILE A 172 18.76 -37.57 5.40
CA ILE A 172 17.80 -38.48 6.01
C ILE A 172 17.19 -39.41 4.95
N TYR A 173 16.83 -38.88 3.79
CA TYR A 173 16.27 -39.65 2.68
C TYR A 173 17.25 -40.74 2.20
N ASN A 174 18.51 -40.36 1.93
CA ASN A 174 19.54 -41.32 1.50
C ASN A 174 19.85 -42.36 2.59
N LYS A 175 19.93 -41.95 3.86
CA LYS A 175 20.16 -42.88 4.98
C LYS A 175 19.01 -43.88 5.14
N ARG A 176 17.76 -43.48 4.91
CA ARG A 176 16.60 -44.40 4.91
C ARG A 176 16.66 -45.36 3.72
N ARG A 177 17.05 -44.89 2.53
CA ARG A 177 17.22 -45.72 1.33
C ARG A 177 18.30 -46.80 1.51
N ASP A 178 19.42 -46.45 2.12
CA ASP A 178 20.52 -47.40 2.38
C ASP A 178 20.14 -48.50 3.39
N LYS A 179 19.36 -48.16 4.42
CA LYS A 179 18.82 -49.16 5.35
C LYS A 179 17.88 -50.14 4.66
N ALA A 180 16.97 -49.65 3.81
CA ALA A 180 16.04 -50.51 3.06
C ALA A 180 16.78 -51.44 2.07
N SER A 181 17.83 -50.95 1.43
CA SER A 181 18.70 -51.77 0.56
C SER A 181 19.40 -52.89 1.32
N ARG A 182 20.00 -52.60 2.49
CA ARG A 182 20.70 -53.60 3.32
C ARG A 182 19.76 -54.66 3.89
N GLU A 183 18.55 -54.29 4.30
CA GLU A 183 17.55 -55.27 4.78
C GLU A 183 17.06 -56.19 3.65
N GLY A 184 16.88 -55.64 2.43
CA GLY A 184 16.52 -56.41 1.24
C GLY A 184 17.57 -57.46 0.86
N VAL A 185 18.86 -57.09 0.90
CA VAL A 185 19.97 -58.02 0.64
C VAL A 185 20.03 -59.13 1.69
N SER A 186 19.84 -58.82 2.98
CA SER A 186 19.87 -59.84 4.05
C SER A 186 18.73 -60.86 3.95
N LYS A 187 17.54 -60.46 3.48
CA LYS A 187 16.41 -61.37 3.25
C LYS A 187 16.67 -62.33 2.08
N ILE A 188 17.30 -61.85 1.01
CA ILE A 188 17.67 -62.67 -0.15
C ILE A 188 18.73 -63.71 0.25
N GLU A 189 19.71 -63.32 1.07
CA GLU A 189 20.77 -64.22 1.54
C GLU A 189 20.25 -65.32 2.49
N ARG A 190 19.32 -64.98 3.41
CA ARG A 190 18.65 -65.97 4.28
C ARG A 190 17.79 -66.96 3.50
N ASN A 191 17.11 -66.52 2.44
CA ASN A 191 16.32 -67.40 1.59
C ASN A 191 17.18 -68.34 0.73
N LYS A 192 18.40 -67.94 0.36
CA LYS A 192 19.35 -68.83 -0.34
C LYS A 192 19.87 -69.95 0.57
N ARG A 193 20.18 -69.66 1.84
CA ARG A 193 20.68 -70.69 2.79
C ARG A 193 19.62 -71.71 3.19
N ARG A 194 18.33 -71.35 3.17
CA ARG A 194 17.21 -72.29 3.43
C ARG A 194 16.84 -73.20 2.26
N LYS A 195 17.34 -72.94 1.04
CA LYS A 195 17.10 -73.81 -0.13
C LYS A 195 18.17 -74.89 -0.33
N HIS A 196 19.24 -74.87 0.46
CA HIS A 196 20.35 -75.82 0.39
C HIS A 196 20.55 -76.63 1.68
N ALA A 197 19.57 -76.60 2.59
CA ALA A 197 19.43 -77.47 3.75
C ALA A 197 18.16 -78.31 3.56
#